data_AF-A0A530BF77-F1
#
_entry.id   AF-A0A530BF77-F1
#
_cell.length_a   1.000
_cell.length_b   1.000
_cell.length_c   1.000
_cell.angle_alpha   90.00
_cell.angle_beta   90.00
_cell.angle_gamma   90.00
#
_symmetry.space_group_name_H-M   'P 1'
#
loop_
_entity.id
_entity.type
_entity.pdbx_description
1 polymer ?
#
loop_
_entity_poly.entity_id
_entity_poly.type
_entity_poly.pdbx_seq_one_letter_code
_entity_poly.pdbx_strand_id
1 'polypeptide(L)' 'VGNDDQIMLVSDGGTVIRVPVNGIRFASRATKGVTIFNTAEGEKVVSVERISEPQSDEEAEDVASSEAGADDTGGSE' A
#
# COMPACT_ATOMS: atom_id res chain seq x y z
N VAL A 1 -10.40 -2.61 7.22
CA VAL A 1 -9.11 -3.29 7.41
C VAL A 1 -9.36 -4.39 8.42
N GLY A 2 -9.31 -5.64 7.99
CA GLY A 2 -9.43 -6.81 8.85
C GLY A 2 -8.17 -7.01 9.68
N ASN A 3 -8.25 -7.77 10.78
CA ASN A 3 -7.08 -8.02 11.64
C ASN A 3 -6.00 -8.86 10.96
N ASP A 4 -6.39 -9.63 9.93
CA ASP A 4 -5.55 -10.50 9.13
C ASP A 4 -5.14 -9.84 7.80
N ASP A 5 -5.36 -8.53 7.67
CA ASP A 5 -4.87 -7.80 6.49
C ASP A 5 -3.34 -7.64 6.57
N GLN A 6 -2.73 -7.56 5.40
CA GLN A 6 -1.32 -7.24 5.26
C GLN A 6 -1.15 -6.05 4.31
N ILE A 7 -0.07 -5.31 4.48
CA ILE A 7 0.33 -4.24 3.57
C ILE A 7 1.63 -4.67 2.91
N MET A 8 1.67 -4.57 1.59
CA MET A 8 2.83 -4.83 0.76
C MET A 8 3.37 -3.49 0.26
N LEU A 9 4.66 -3.27 0.47
CA LEU A 9 5.36 -2.06 0.02
C LEU A 9 6.46 -2.47 -0.96
N VAL A 10 6.63 -1.68 -2.00
CA VAL A 10 7.67 -1.88 -3.01
C VAL A 10 8.52 -0.62 -3.08
N SER A 11 9.84 -0.79 -2.98
CA SER A 11 10.81 0.29 -3.17
C SER A 11 11.38 0.35 -4.59
N ASP A 12 11.93 1.50 -4.95
CA ASP A 12 12.65 1.70 -6.22
C ASP A 12 13.89 0.81 -6.38
N GLY A 13 14.44 0.32 -5.27
CA GLY A 13 15.51 -0.68 -5.24
C GLY A 13 15.06 -2.11 -5.58
N GLY A 14 13.77 -2.35 -5.79
CA GLY A 14 13.21 -3.69 -6.02
C GLY A 14 12.99 -4.50 -4.74
N THR A 15 13.09 -3.86 -3.57
CA THR A 15 12.81 -4.51 -2.29
C THR A 15 11.30 -4.54 -2.06
N VAL A 16 10.80 -5.73 -1.74
CA VAL A 16 9.39 -5.96 -1.43
C VAL A 16 9.26 -6.30 0.05
N ILE A 17 8.40 -5.56 0.75
CA ILE A 17 8.24 -5.66 2.20
C ILE A 17 6.77 -5.94 2.50
N ARG A 18 6.49 -7.07 3.16
CA ARG A 18 5.15 -7.41 3.67
C ARG A 18 5.08 -7.18 5.18
N VAL A 19 4.04 -6.48 5.62
CA VAL A 19 3.83 -6.16 7.03
C VAL A 19 2.38 -6.47 7.42
N PRO A 20 2.14 -7.34 8.41
CA PRO A 20 0.79 -7.60 8.92
C PRO A 20 0.27 -6.38 9.67
N VAL A 21 -1.00 -6.01 9.45
CA VAL A 21 -1.58 -4.82 10.09
C VAL A 21 -1.70 -4.96 11.60
N ASN A 22 -1.81 -6.19 12.10
CA ASN A 22 -1.84 -6.49 13.53
C ASN A 22 -0.57 -6.04 14.28
N GLY A 23 0.58 -5.96 13.58
CA GLY A 23 1.83 -5.47 14.15
C GLY A 23 1.96 -3.94 14.18
N ILE A 24 1.05 -3.21 13.53
CA ILE A 24 1.16 -1.76 13.34
C ILE A 24 0.39 -1.04 14.45
N ARG A 25 1.06 -0.09 15.11
CA ARG A 25 0.40 0.75 16.12
C ARG A 25 -0.65 1.63 15.45
N PHE A 26 -1.91 1.47 15.86
CA PHE A 26 -2.99 2.38 15.45
C PHE A 26 -2.73 3.80 15.99
N ALA A 27 -2.54 4.73 15.07
CA ALA A 27 -2.39 6.16 15.37
C ALA A 27 -3.51 6.95 14.68
N SER A 28 -4.03 7.97 15.38
CA SER A 28 -5.09 8.83 14.86
C SER A 28 -4.57 9.72 13.71
N ARG A 29 -5.47 10.15 12.81
CA ARG A 29 -5.18 11.07 11.68
C ARG A 29 -4.62 12.43 12.14
N ALA A 30 -4.77 12.77 13.42
CA ALA A 30 -4.19 13.96 14.04
C ALA A 30 -2.67 13.84 14.32
N THR A 31 -2.03 12.73 13.94
CA THR A 31 -0.59 12.48 14.18
C THR A 31 0.19 12.47 12.86
N LYS A 32 1.53 12.54 12.93
CA LYS A 32 2.43 12.43 11.77
C LYS A 32 2.50 11.01 11.16
N GLY A 33 1.76 10.05 11.73
CA GLY A 33 1.87 8.64 11.37
C GLY A 33 2.90 7.88 12.21
N VAL A 34 3.11 6.61 11.85
CA VAL A 34 4.05 5.70 12.51
C VAL A 34 5.03 5.15 11.48
N THR A 35 6.30 5.03 11.86
CA THR A 35 7.31 4.39 11.02
C THR A 35 7.15 2.88 11.10
N ILE A 36 6.90 2.23 9.97
CA ILE A 36 6.76 0.78 9.88
C ILE A 36 8.12 0.12 9.64
N PHE A 37 8.94 0.71 8.77
CA PHE A 37 10.30 0.25 8.48
C PHE A 37 11.19 1.44 8.08
N ASN A 38 12.51 1.24 8.10
CA ASN A 38 13.48 2.21 7.59
C ASN A 38 13.92 1.79 6.19
N THR A 39 13.80 2.68 5.22
CA THR A 39 14.41 2.49 3.90
C THR A 39 15.93 2.66 3.98
N ALA A 40 16.65 2.05 3.04
CA ALA A 40 18.07 2.32 2.87
C ALA A 40 18.32 3.77 2.43
N GLU A 41 19.56 4.24 2.56
CA GLU A 41 19.92 5.62 2.24
C GLU A 41 19.74 5.89 0.73
N GLY A 42 18.83 6.80 0.40
CA GLY A 42 18.46 7.11 -0.99
C GLY A 42 17.35 6.23 -1.59
N GLU A 43 16.91 5.19 -0.88
CA GLU A 43 15.83 4.30 -1.32
C GLU A 43 14.46 4.90 -0.94
N LYS A 44 13.49 4.79 -1.86
CA LYS A 44 12.14 5.34 -1.69
C LYS A 44 11.08 4.29 -1.96
N VAL A 45 10.00 4.35 -1.20
CA VAL A 45 8.80 3.56 -1.49
C VAL A 45 8.10 4.14 -2.71
N VAL A 46 7.90 3.31 -3.73
CA VAL A 46 7.25 3.70 -4.99
C VAL A 46 5.83 3.14 -5.11
N SER A 47 5.51 2.04 -4.40
CA SER A 47 4.17 1.46 -4.40
C SER A 47 3.77 0.90 -3.03
N VAL A 48 2.48 0.96 -2.72
CA VAL A 48 1.86 0.41 -1.50
C VAL A 48 0.54 -0.24 -1.87
N GLU A 49 0.34 -1.47 -1.46
CA GLU A 49 -0.89 -2.24 -1.70
C GLU A 49 -1.38 -2.94 -0.44
N ARG A 50 -2.70 -3.04 -0.28
CA ARG A 50 -3.33 -3.76 0.84
C ARG A 50 -3.81 -5.13 0.36
N ILE A 51 -3.27 -6.16 0.98
CA ILE A 51 -3.68 -7.54 0.76
C ILE A 51 -4.63 -7.93 1.89
N SER A 52 -5.82 -8.43 1.55
CA SER A 52 -6.73 -9.04 2.52
C SER A 52 -6.56 -10.55 2.34
N GLU A 53 -5.89 -11.24 3.27
CA GLU A 53 -5.62 -12.68 3.12
C GLU A 53 -6.93 -13.49 3.20
N PRO A 54 -7.15 -14.39 2.24
CA PRO A 54 -7.50 -15.76 2.54
C PRO A 54 -6.32 -16.64 2.13
N GLN A 55 -5.67 -17.25 3.12
CA GLN A 55 -4.61 -18.26 3.03
C GLN A 55 -4.24 -18.73 1.61
N SER A 56 -3.08 -18.33 1.10
CA SER A 56 -2.19 -19.15 0.24
C SER A 56 -0.88 -18.41 0.02
N ASP A 57 0.17 -18.88 0.69
CA ASP A 57 1.55 -18.70 0.24
C ASP A 57 1.65 -19.29 -1.17
N GLU A 58 1.78 -18.45 -2.20
CA GLU A 58 2.51 -18.68 -3.46
C GLU A 58 2.07 -17.62 -4.49
N GLU A 59 3.06 -17.16 -5.26
CA GLU A 59 2.92 -16.32 -6.46
C GLU A 59 2.45 -14.86 -6.25
N ALA A 60 3.46 -13.99 -6.26
CA ALA A 60 3.29 -12.61 -6.65
C ALA A 60 3.00 -12.55 -8.15
N GLU A 61 1.73 -12.58 -8.57
CA GLU A 61 1.31 -12.13 -9.91
C GLU A 61 -0.01 -11.34 -9.88
N ASP A 62 0.05 -10.20 -10.56
CA ASP A 62 -1.05 -9.41 -11.17
C ASP A 62 -2.07 -8.71 -10.24
N VAL A 63 -2.53 -7.47 -10.47
CA VAL A 63 -2.72 -6.70 -11.72
C VAL A 63 -2.79 -5.20 -11.39
N ALA A 64 -2.11 -4.40 -12.20
CA ALA A 64 -2.45 -3.00 -12.37
C ALA A 64 -3.90 -2.85 -12.89
N SER A 65 -4.72 -2.05 -12.20
CA SER A 65 -5.80 -1.29 -12.84
C SER A 65 -6.40 -0.24 -11.91
N SER A 66 -5.94 0.99 -12.11
CA SER A 66 -6.79 2.19 -12.08
C SER A 66 -5.96 3.37 -12.59
N GLU A 67 -5.55 3.31 -13.87
CA GLU A 67 -5.38 4.55 -14.63
C GLU A 67 -6.76 5.02 -15.13
N ALA A 68 -6.90 6.34 -15.21
CA ALA A 68 -7.86 7.08 -16.03
C ALA A 68 -9.35 7.02 -15.65
N GLY A 69 -9.75 7.94 -14.76
CA GLY A 69 -10.97 8.72 -14.97
C GLY A 69 -10.59 10.09 -15.52
N ALA A 70 -10.49 10.19 -16.85
CA ALA A 70 -10.28 11.42 -17.57
C ALA A 70 -11.52 12.34 -17.52
N ASP A 71 -11.21 13.63 -17.53
CA ASP A 71 -11.92 14.81 -18.06
C ASP A 71 -13.34 14.72 -18.66
N ASP A 72 -14.03 15.85 -18.48
CA ASP A 72 -15.11 16.45 -19.28
C ASP A 72 -16.55 15.92 -19.16
N THR A 73 -17.43 16.74 -18.57
CA THR A 73 -18.60 17.27 -19.28
C THR A 73 -19.11 18.53 -18.57
N GLY A 74 -18.96 19.68 -19.23
CA GLY A 74 -19.68 20.90 -18.90
C GLY A 74 -21.19 20.75 -19.05
N GLY A 75 -21.95 21.52 -18.28
CA GLY A 75 -23.41 21.58 -18.39
C GLY A 75 -23.98 22.67 -17.49
N SER A 76 -24.10 23.86 -18.06
CA SER A 76 -24.87 24.99 -17.55
C SER A 76 -26.30 24.59 -17.17
N GLU A 77 -26.79 25.09 -16.03
CA GLU A 77 -28.00 25.90 -15.87
C GLU A 77 -28.08 26.46 -14.43
#